data_AF-A0A8S3IAK2-F1
#
_entry.id   AF-A0A8S3IAK2-F1
#
_cell.length_a   1.000
_cell.length_b   1.000
_cell.length_c   1.000
_cell.angle_alpha   90.00
_cell.angle_beta   90.00
_cell.angle_gamma   90.00
#
_symmetry.space_group_name_H-M   'P 1'
#
loop_
_entity.id
_entity.type
_entity.pdbx_description
1 polymer ?
#
loop_
_entity_poly.entity_id
_entity_poly.type
_entity_poly.pdbx_seq_one_letter_code
_entity_poly.pdbx_strand_id
1 'polypeptide(L)'
;ISSQNDNLSRSSSGIGFAGVGGNGLYTSDASDSNERPESNLAFVRRKCDEWLLKGIPKLAQLQNHQFQIDECDLKIEKEWQPFLNEQARSLMSESIKLQQEAIYEMLSTEVSYIRQILTMTDIFMTSVMILKSSQRDGLLNDIEMEKLFSNIKDVLNANLSFWKEILLPIKIKLEQTGCAMNPSDLKLGFIK
;
A
#
# COMPACT_ATOMS: atom_id res chain seq x y z
N ILE A 1 69.31 58.79 10.01
CA ILE A 1 69.01 59.72 8.90
C ILE A 1 67.68 59.26 8.32
N SER A 2 66.56 59.95 8.36
CA SER A 2 66.15 61.21 8.97
C SER A 2 64.64 61.12 9.15
N SER A 3 64.15 61.82 10.17
CA SER A 3 62.74 62.02 10.48
C SER A 3 62.00 62.82 9.41
N GLN A 4 60.67 62.86 9.60
CA GLN A 4 59.68 63.86 9.15
C GLN A 4 59.01 63.61 7.80
N ASN A 5 57.69 63.45 7.88
CA ASN A 5 56.81 64.28 7.06
C ASN A 5 55.96 65.10 8.03
N ASP A 6 56.21 66.41 8.04
CA ASP A 6 55.36 67.41 8.67
C ASP A 6 54.87 68.37 7.58
N ASN A 7 53.59 68.71 7.71
CA ASN A 7 52.93 69.92 7.24
C ASN A 7 52.65 70.12 5.74
N LEU A 8 51.35 70.03 5.46
CA LEU A 8 50.50 71.18 5.09
C LEU A 8 51.15 72.21 4.16
N SER A 9 50.61 72.33 2.93
CA SER A 9 49.80 73.48 2.52
C SER A 9 49.44 73.44 1.03
N ARG A 10 48.13 73.56 0.77
CA ARG A 10 47.43 74.39 -0.26
C ARG A 10 48.00 74.37 -1.70
N SER A 11 47.20 74.23 -2.75
CA SER A 11 46.05 75.07 -3.05
C SER A 11 45.36 74.62 -4.35
N SER A 12 44.02 74.67 -4.33
CA SER A 12 43.11 75.14 -5.40
C SER A 12 43.15 74.49 -6.79
N SER A 13 42.02 73.91 -7.21
CA SER A 13 40.96 74.67 -7.91
C SER A 13 39.89 73.72 -8.47
N GLY A 14 38.62 73.98 -8.11
CA GLY A 14 37.43 73.73 -8.95
C GLY A 14 37.04 72.27 -9.19
N ILE A 15 35.79 71.84 -9.32
CA ILE A 15 34.51 72.45 -9.70
C ILE A 15 33.42 71.49 -9.17
N GLY A 16 32.25 72.02 -8.78
CA GLY A 16 30.99 71.26 -8.79
C GLY A 16 30.27 71.12 -7.46
N PHE A 17 29.31 72.02 -7.23
CA PHE A 17 28.40 72.08 -6.09
C PHE A 17 27.26 71.03 -6.20
N ALA A 18 26.89 70.50 -5.01
CA ALA A 18 25.57 70.02 -4.54
C ALA A 18 24.72 69.12 -5.46
N GLY A 19 24.24 67.93 -5.07
CA GLY A 19 24.15 67.27 -3.77
C GLY A 19 22.79 66.57 -3.68
N VAL A 20 22.75 65.26 -3.40
CA VAL A 20 21.59 64.58 -2.80
C VAL A 20 22.11 63.49 -1.87
N GLY A 21 21.53 63.46 -0.67
CA GLY A 21 21.96 62.72 0.50
C GLY A 21 21.98 61.20 0.34
N GLY A 22 22.85 60.58 1.13
CA GLY A 22 22.90 59.15 1.34
C GLY A 22 21.73 58.65 2.19
N ASN A 23 21.38 57.40 1.95
CA ASN A 23 21.13 56.35 2.92
C ASN A 23 20.82 55.07 2.14
N GLY A 24 21.88 54.39 1.69
CA GLY A 24 21.76 53.02 1.18
C GLY A 24 21.50 52.09 2.35
N LEU A 25 20.22 51.80 2.62
CA LEU A 25 19.85 50.62 3.41
C LEU A 25 20.46 49.41 2.69
N TYR A 26 21.43 48.76 3.31
CA TYR A 26 21.71 47.36 3.04
C TYR A 26 20.53 46.56 3.58
N THR A 27 19.52 46.33 2.76
CA THR A 27 18.59 45.22 2.98
C THR A 27 19.38 43.96 2.69
N SER A 28 19.93 43.39 3.76
CA SER A 28 20.20 41.96 3.81
C SER A 28 18.89 41.27 3.46
N ASP A 29 18.78 40.73 2.25
CA ASP A 29 17.82 39.67 1.94
C ASP A 29 18.24 38.46 2.78
N ALA A 30 17.85 38.49 4.06
CA ALA A 30 17.64 37.29 4.82
C ALA A 30 16.48 36.59 4.11
N SER A 31 16.81 35.67 3.22
CA SER A 31 15.90 34.62 2.81
C SER A 31 15.43 33.94 4.09
N ASP A 32 14.24 34.36 4.53
CA ASP A 32 13.48 33.81 5.64
C ASP A 32 13.15 32.36 5.30
N SER A 33 14.10 31.45 5.54
CA SER A 33 13.88 30.02 5.57
C SER A 33 13.23 29.61 6.89
N ASN A 34 12.16 30.31 7.27
CA ASN A 34 11.21 29.81 8.25
C ASN A 34 10.24 28.85 7.55
N GLU A 35 10.78 27.80 6.91
CA GLU A 35 9.97 26.66 6.50
C GLU A 35 9.44 26.01 7.78
N ARG A 36 8.18 26.29 8.10
CA ARG A 36 7.50 25.58 9.20
C ARG A 36 7.70 24.07 9.00
N PRO A 37 8.06 23.32 10.05
CA PRO A 37 8.20 21.89 9.93
C PRO A 37 6.92 21.28 9.35
N GLU A 38 7.08 20.42 8.33
CA GLU A 38 5.98 19.75 7.64
C GLU A 38 5.06 19.08 8.68
N SER A 39 3.75 19.35 8.59
CA SER A 39 2.77 18.80 9.54
C SER A 39 2.61 17.29 9.40
N ASN A 40 2.15 16.63 10.47
CA ASN A 40 2.05 15.16 10.47
C ASN A 40 1.26 14.61 9.27
N LEU A 41 0.13 15.25 9.00
CA LEU A 41 -0.77 14.94 7.90
C LEU A 41 -0.17 15.23 6.52
N ALA A 42 0.57 16.33 6.35
CA ALA A 42 1.15 16.71 5.06
C ALA A 42 2.17 15.66 4.58
N PHE A 43 3.03 15.20 5.48
CA PHE A 43 3.98 14.13 5.19
C PHE A 43 3.31 12.80 4.87
N VAL A 44 2.29 12.40 5.64
CA VAL A 44 1.56 11.15 5.37
C VAL A 44 0.93 11.22 3.98
N ARG A 45 0.29 12.35 3.65
CA ARG A 45 -0.30 12.56 2.32
C ARG A 45 0.74 12.46 1.21
N ARG A 46 1.86 13.16 1.36
CA ARG A 46 2.97 13.10 0.40
C ARG A 46 3.52 11.69 0.22
N LYS A 47 3.61 10.91 1.31
CA LYS A 47 4.04 9.50 1.24
C LYS A 47 3.02 8.61 0.54
N CYS A 48 1.73 8.78 0.81
CA CYS A 48 0.68 8.08 0.09
C CYS A 48 0.69 8.41 -1.41
N ASP A 49 0.85 9.69 -1.78
CA ASP A 49 0.94 10.12 -3.18
C ASP A 49 2.18 9.53 -3.87
N GLU A 50 3.32 9.49 -3.16
CA GLU A 50 4.54 8.83 -3.65
C GLU A 50 4.32 7.32 -3.88
N TRP A 51 3.67 6.63 -2.94
CA TRP A 51 3.40 5.19 -3.05
C TRP A 51 2.36 4.86 -4.10
N LEU A 52 1.40 5.75 -4.35
CA LEU A 52 0.45 5.59 -5.45
C LEU A 52 1.18 5.55 -6.81
N LEU A 53 2.25 6.34 -6.97
CA LEU A 53 3.04 6.40 -8.20
C LEU A 53 4.10 5.30 -8.30
N LYS A 54 4.81 5.01 -7.19
CA LYS A 54 5.99 4.13 -7.18
C LYS A 54 5.74 2.74 -6.60
N GLY A 55 4.57 2.51 -6.04
CA GLY A 55 4.27 1.35 -5.20
C GLY A 55 4.74 1.54 -3.75
N ILE A 56 4.16 0.76 -2.84
CA ILE A 56 4.56 0.72 -1.43
C ILE A 56 5.89 -0.03 -1.31
N PRO A 57 6.89 0.51 -0.59
CA PRO A 57 8.13 -0.19 -0.32
C PRO A 57 7.87 -1.55 0.35
N LYS A 58 8.48 -2.62 -0.17
CA LYS A 58 8.36 -3.95 0.46
C LYS A 58 9.21 -3.99 1.72
N LEU A 59 8.61 -4.25 2.88
CA LEU A 59 9.33 -4.48 4.13
C LEU A 59 9.79 -5.93 4.22
N ALA A 60 11.10 -6.17 4.34
CA ALA A 60 11.66 -7.52 4.50
C ALA A 60 11.08 -8.28 5.70
N GLN A 61 10.71 -7.57 6.77
CA GLN A 61 10.08 -8.13 7.96
C GLN A 61 8.66 -8.69 7.70
N LEU A 62 7.97 -8.20 6.67
CA LEU A 62 6.68 -8.73 6.21
C LEU A 62 6.84 -9.79 5.11
N GLN A 63 7.97 -9.81 4.41
CA GLN A 63 8.26 -10.83 3.39
C GLN A 63 8.38 -12.24 3.97
N ASN A 64 8.84 -12.39 5.22
CA ASN A 64 8.97 -13.69 5.88
C ASN A 64 7.63 -14.40 6.13
N HIS A 65 6.49 -13.69 6.03
CA HIS A 65 5.15 -14.23 6.15
C HIS A 65 4.39 -14.20 4.82
N GLN A 66 5.08 -14.09 3.68
CA GLN A 66 4.43 -14.17 2.38
C GLN A 66 3.74 -15.52 2.25
N PHE A 67 2.43 -15.48 2.43
CA PHE A 67 1.52 -16.54 2.07
C PHE A 67 1.81 -16.90 0.61
N GLN A 68 2.49 -18.02 0.37
CA GLN A 68 2.89 -18.43 -0.98
C GLN A 68 1.64 -18.90 -1.73
N ILE A 69 0.86 -17.98 -2.30
CA ILE A 69 -0.27 -18.30 -3.17
C ILE A 69 0.02 -17.77 -4.58
N ASP A 70 -0.15 -18.61 -5.59
CA ASP A 70 -0.06 -18.16 -6.98
C ASP A 70 -1.30 -17.30 -7.28
N GLU A 71 -1.11 -16.15 -7.89
CA GLU A 71 -2.22 -15.30 -8.32
C GLU A 71 -3.15 -16.05 -9.29
N CYS A 72 -2.62 -17.02 -10.05
CA CYS A 72 -3.39 -17.90 -10.91
C CYS A 72 -4.33 -18.82 -10.12
N ASP A 73 -3.97 -19.22 -8.90
CA ASP A 73 -4.82 -20.04 -8.03
C ASP A 73 -6.03 -19.25 -7.52
N LEU A 74 -5.95 -17.92 -7.48
CA LEU A 74 -7.05 -17.04 -7.07
C LEU A 74 -7.86 -16.52 -8.25
N LYS A 75 -7.69 -17.06 -9.45
CA LYS A 75 -8.54 -16.72 -10.60
C LYS A 75 -9.80 -17.57 -10.56
N ILE A 76 -10.94 -16.90 -10.63
CA ILE A 76 -12.24 -17.54 -10.75
C ILE A 76 -13.09 -16.77 -11.75
N GLU A 77 -13.73 -17.52 -12.63
CA GLU A 77 -14.61 -17.02 -13.67
C GLU A 77 -15.98 -16.66 -13.10
N LYS A 78 -16.75 -15.84 -13.80
CA LYS A 78 -18.07 -15.42 -13.33
C LYS A 78 -19.10 -16.56 -13.33
N GLU A 79 -18.92 -17.53 -14.23
CA GLU A 79 -19.91 -18.55 -14.52
C GLU A 79 -19.23 -19.93 -14.54
N TRP A 80 -19.86 -20.93 -13.92
CA TRP A 80 -19.37 -22.30 -13.85
C TRP A 80 -19.87 -23.19 -14.98
N GLN A 81 -21.01 -22.80 -15.57
CA GLN A 81 -21.72 -23.54 -16.60
C GLN A 81 -20.85 -23.81 -17.84
N PRO A 82 -19.97 -22.91 -18.30
CA PRO A 82 -19.09 -23.19 -19.45
C PRO A 82 -18.15 -24.38 -19.24
N PHE A 83 -17.78 -24.70 -18.00
CA PHE A 83 -16.87 -25.82 -17.71
C PHE A 83 -17.56 -27.19 -17.81
N LEU A 84 -18.89 -27.25 -17.72
CA LEU A 84 -19.61 -28.51 -17.79
C LEU A 84 -19.60 -29.13 -19.19
N ASN A 85 -19.38 -30.44 -19.22
CA ASN A 85 -19.61 -31.24 -20.42
C ASN A 85 -21.11 -31.36 -20.75
N GLU A 86 -21.42 -31.72 -21.99
CA GLU A 86 -22.79 -31.76 -22.51
C GLU A 86 -23.69 -32.77 -21.78
N GLN A 87 -23.12 -33.90 -21.37
CA GLN A 87 -23.82 -34.92 -20.60
C GLN A 87 -24.21 -34.42 -19.21
N ALA A 88 -23.29 -33.80 -18.49
CA ALA A 88 -23.56 -33.22 -17.17
C ALA A 88 -24.59 -32.09 -17.25
N ARG A 89 -24.55 -31.28 -18.31
CA ARG A 89 -25.50 -30.18 -18.53
C ARG A 89 -26.92 -30.66 -18.82
N SER A 90 -27.06 -31.72 -19.62
CA SER A 90 -28.37 -32.25 -20.03
C SER A 90 -29.07 -33.06 -18.94
N LEU A 91 -28.32 -33.75 -18.07
CA LEU A 91 -28.87 -34.59 -17.00
C LEU A 91 -29.15 -33.81 -15.69
N MET A 92 -28.86 -32.52 -15.65
CA MET A 92 -28.94 -31.73 -14.42
C MET A 92 -30.37 -31.28 -14.10
N SER A 93 -30.91 -31.75 -12.97
CA SER A 93 -32.16 -31.25 -12.42
C SER A 93 -32.00 -29.82 -11.85
N GLU A 94 -33.11 -29.12 -11.65
CA GLU A 94 -33.11 -27.76 -11.07
C GLU A 94 -32.49 -27.71 -9.67
N SER A 95 -32.74 -28.72 -8.84
CA SER A 95 -32.12 -28.85 -7.52
C SER A 95 -30.59 -28.95 -7.60
N ILE A 96 -30.07 -29.74 -8.54
CA ILE A 96 -28.61 -29.85 -8.73
C ILE A 96 -28.02 -28.53 -9.26
N LYS A 97 -28.73 -27.80 -10.13
CA LYS A 97 -28.27 -26.48 -10.60
C LYS A 97 -28.14 -25.50 -9.44
N LEU A 98 -29.13 -25.44 -8.55
CA LEU A 98 -29.08 -24.59 -7.36
C LEU A 98 -27.89 -24.96 -6.46
N GLN A 99 -27.63 -26.26 -6.30
CA GLN A 99 -26.48 -26.74 -5.53
C GLN A 99 -25.14 -26.34 -6.18
N GLN A 100 -25.01 -26.45 -7.51
CA GLN A 100 -23.79 -26.00 -8.21
C GLN A 100 -23.57 -24.51 -8.04
N GLU A 101 -24.64 -23.71 -8.14
CA GLU A 101 -24.58 -22.26 -7.93
C GLU A 101 -24.08 -21.94 -6.52
N ALA A 102 -24.62 -22.60 -5.48
CA ALA A 102 -24.18 -22.37 -4.10
C ALA A 102 -22.72 -22.75 -3.86
N ILE A 103 -22.24 -23.87 -4.44
CA ILE A 103 -20.83 -24.27 -4.34
C ILE A 103 -19.94 -23.25 -5.07
N TYR A 104 -20.36 -22.79 -6.24
CA TYR A 104 -19.60 -21.82 -7.03
C TYR A 104 -19.58 -20.42 -6.41
N GLU A 105 -20.70 -20.00 -5.83
CA GLU A 105 -20.79 -18.77 -5.05
C GLU A 105 -19.81 -18.84 -3.87
N MET A 106 -19.75 -19.95 -3.15
CA MET A 106 -18.76 -20.14 -2.08
C MET A 106 -17.32 -20.05 -2.59
N LEU A 107 -16.99 -20.67 -3.71
CA LEU A 107 -15.67 -20.53 -4.35
C LEU A 107 -15.34 -19.06 -4.64
N SER A 108 -16.28 -18.34 -5.26
CA SER A 108 -16.06 -16.94 -5.67
C SER A 108 -15.96 -15.97 -4.50
N THR A 109 -16.78 -16.17 -3.47
CA THR A 109 -16.79 -15.37 -2.26
C THR A 109 -15.52 -15.60 -1.45
N GLU A 110 -15.03 -16.83 -1.35
CA GLU A 110 -13.75 -17.13 -0.70
C GLU A 110 -12.58 -16.42 -1.38
N VAL A 111 -12.48 -16.52 -2.71
CA VAL A 111 -11.42 -15.83 -3.48
C VAL A 111 -11.48 -14.32 -3.25
N SER A 112 -12.69 -13.74 -3.28
CA SER A 112 -12.90 -12.32 -3.02
C SER A 112 -12.45 -11.94 -1.60
N TYR A 113 -12.78 -12.77 -0.61
CA TYR A 113 -12.42 -12.55 0.78
C TYR A 113 -10.91 -12.61 1.01
N ILE A 114 -10.24 -13.64 0.47
CA ILE A 114 -8.77 -13.77 0.52
C ILE A 114 -8.10 -12.54 -0.08
N ARG A 115 -8.55 -12.06 -1.24
CA ARG A 115 -8.01 -10.84 -1.88
C ARG A 115 -8.19 -9.58 -1.04
N GLN A 116 -9.33 -9.44 -0.37
CA GLN A 116 -9.57 -8.34 0.55
C GLN A 116 -8.61 -8.40 1.74
N ILE A 117 -8.43 -9.57 2.35
CA ILE A 117 -7.52 -9.72 3.47
C ILE A 117 -6.06 -9.49 3.04
N LEU A 118 -5.64 -10.01 1.89
CA LEU A 118 -4.32 -9.73 1.31
C LEU A 118 -4.12 -8.23 1.10
N THR A 119 -5.13 -7.51 0.63
CA THR A 119 -5.06 -6.04 0.52
C THR A 119 -4.87 -5.40 1.90
N MET A 120 -5.57 -5.88 2.93
CA MET A 120 -5.41 -5.39 4.29
C MET A 120 -4.00 -5.65 4.85
N THR A 121 -3.43 -6.83 4.62
CA THR A 121 -2.09 -7.19 5.10
C THR A 121 -0.98 -6.54 4.29
N ASP A 122 -1.11 -6.49 2.96
CA ASP A 122 -0.03 -6.08 2.07
C ASP A 122 0.02 -4.57 1.90
N ILE A 123 -1.14 -3.91 1.82
CA ILE A 123 -1.21 -2.46 1.61
C ILE A 123 -1.34 -1.76 2.95
N PHE A 124 -2.40 -2.02 3.72
CA PHE A 124 -2.70 -1.23 4.92
C PHE A 124 -1.72 -1.51 6.06
N MET A 125 -1.50 -2.77 6.42
CA MET A 125 -0.58 -3.11 7.50
C MET A 125 0.85 -2.69 7.16
N THR A 126 1.34 -2.99 5.95
CA THR A 126 2.66 -2.52 5.49
C THR A 126 2.79 -1.00 5.54
N SER A 127 1.79 -0.26 5.05
CA SER A 127 1.80 1.21 5.04
C SER A 127 1.91 1.78 6.45
N VAL A 128 1.10 1.28 7.39
CA VAL A 128 1.13 1.73 8.78
C VAL A 128 2.48 1.41 9.42
N MET A 129 3.03 0.22 9.17
CA MET A 129 4.36 -0.17 9.67
C MET A 129 5.47 0.73 9.13
N ILE A 130 5.46 1.03 7.83
CA ILE A 130 6.46 1.93 7.24
C ILE A 130 6.36 3.32 7.86
N LEU A 131 5.14 3.89 7.95
CA LEU A 131 4.93 5.21 8.55
C LEU A 131 5.39 5.24 10.01
N LYS A 132 5.08 4.20 10.80
CA LYS A 132 5.50 4.07 12.19
C LYS A 132 7.02 3.94 12.32
N SER A 133 7.67 3.25 11.39
CA SER A 133 9.14 3.08 11.37
C SER A 133 9.90 4.29 10.81
N SER A 134 9.20 5.30 10.29
CA SER A 134 9.84 6.49 9.75
C SER A 134 10.56 7.27 10.86
N GLN A 135 11.65 7.96 10.54
CA GLN A 135 12.46 8.75 11.48
C GLN A 135 11.76 10.04 11.93
N ARG A 136 10.45 9.98 12.16
CA ARG A 136 9.62 11.11 12.50
C ARG A 136 8.98 10.90 13.86
N ASP A 137 9.39 11.74 14.79
CA ASP A 137 8.97 11.64 16.17
C ASP A 137 7.44 11.79 16.31
N GLY A 138 6.83 10.87 17.07
CA GLY A 138 5.41 10.90 17.42
C GLY A 138 4.44 10.45 16.33
N LEU A 139 4.90 10.03 15.15
CA LEU A 139 4.01 9.59 14.07
C LEU A 139 3.53 8.15 14.29
N LEU A 140 2.22 7.97 14.57
CA LEU A 140 1.58 6.65 14.75
C LEU A 140 2.21 5.79 15.87
N ASN A 141 2.88 6.42 16.84
CA ASN A 141 3.52 5.73 17.96
C ASN A 141 2.48 5.07 18.89
N ASP A 142 1.33 5.72 19.07
CA ASP A 142 0.22 5.24 19.89
C ASP A 142 -0.60 4.11 19.24
N ILE A 143 -0.30 3.77 17.98
CA ILE A 143 -0.98 2.67 17.28
C ILE A 143 -0.31 1.35 17.65
N GLU A 144 -1.10 0.48 18.28
CA GLU A 144 -0.78 -0.92 18.52
C GLU A 144 -1.24 -1.77 17.34
N MET A 145 -0.28 -2.30 16.56
CA MET A 145 -0.56 -3.09 15.35
C MET A 145 -1.44 -4.32 15.66
N GLU A 146 -1.18 -4.99 16.79
CA GLU A 146 -1.93 -6.15 17.24
C GLU A 146 -3.40 -5.83 17.58
N LYS A 147 -3.71 -4.60 18.02
CA LYS A 147 -5.10 -4.19 18.27
C LYS A 147 -5.80 -3.73 16.99
N LEU A 148 -5.05 -3.09 16.09
CA LEU A 148 -5.59 -2.56 14.84
C LEU A 148 -5.93 -3.67 13.84
N PHE A 149 -5.06 -4.67 13.73
CA PHE A 149 -5.22 -5.77 12.78
C PHE A 149 -5.58 -7.10 13.44
N SER A 150 -5.49 -7.22 14.77
CA SER A 150 -5.88 -8.42 15.50
C SER A 150 -5.24 -9.68 14.90
N ASN A 151 -6.00 -10.77 14.84
CA ASN A 151 -5.62 -12.05 14.27
C ASN A 151 -5.78 -12.15 12.73
N ILE A 152 -5.78 -11.02 11.99
CA ILE A 152 -6.05 -11.05 10.54
C ILE A 152 -5.12 -11.96 9.74
N LYS A 153 -3.87 -12.13 10.19
CA LYS A 153 -2.90 -13.05 9.57
C LYS A 153 -3.27 -14.52 9.80
N ASP A 154 -3.79 -14.85 10.97
CA ASP A 154 -4.27 -16.20 11.29
C ASP A 154 -5.53 -16.53 10.50
N VAL A 155 -6.44 -15.54 10.38
CA VAL A 155 -7.61 -15.64 9.51
C VAL A 155 -7.18 -15.89 8.06
N LEU A 156 -6.23 -15.10 7.54
CA LEU A 156 -5.71 -15.30 6.18
C LEU A 156 -5.11 -16.70 6.00
N ASN A 157 -4.30 -17.18 6.94
CA ASN A 157 -3.73 -18.53 6.91
C ASN A 157 -4.84 -19.59 6.83
N ALA A 158 -5.86 -19.49 7.68
CA ALA A 158 -6.95 -20.46 7.70
C ALA A 158 -7.73 -20.49 6.37
N ASN A 159 -8.07 -19.32 5.83
CA ASN A 159 -8.80 -19.21 4.55
C ASN A 159 -7.94 -19.72 3.38
N LEU A 160 -6.64 -19.44 3.38
CA LEU A 160 -5.73 -19.97 2.35
C LEU A 160 -5.56 -21.49 2.42
N SER A 161 -5.48 -22.05 3.63
CA SER A 161 -5.47 -23.50 3.82
C SER A 161 -6.77 -24.11 3.31
N PHE A 162 -7.92 -23.53 3.67
CA PHE A 162 -9.22 -23.98 3.19
C PHE A 162 -9.32 -23.90 1.65
N TRP A 163 -8.88 -22.80 1.06
CA TRP A 163 -8.82 -22.63 -0.39
C TRP A 163 -7.97 -23.71 -1.05
N LYS A 164 -6.70 -23.84 -0.65
CA LYS A 164 -5.76 -24.73 -1.33
C LYS A 164 -6.08 -26.21 -1.15
N GLU A 165 -6.54 -26.59 0.03
CA GLU A 165 -6.73 -28.00 0.37
C GLU A 165 -8.10 -28.53 -0.07
N ILE A 166 -9.12 -27.66 -0.16
CA ILE A 166 -10.51 -28.09 -0.37
C ILE A 166 -11.10 -27.48 -1.63
N LEU A 167 -11.12 -26.15 -1.73
CA LEU A 167 -11.88 -25.46 -2.79
C LEU A 167 -11.16 -25.49 -4.14
N LEU A 168 -9.85 -25.24 -4.17
CA LEU A 168 -9.04 -25.26 -5.39
C LEU A 168 -9.07 -26.64 -6.08
N PRO A 169 -8.94 -27.78 -5.37
CA PRO A 169 -9.15 -29.10 -5.97
C PRO A 169 -10.53 -29.30 -6.60
N ILE A 170 -11.59 -28.78 -5.97
CA ILE A 170 -12.96 -28.84 -6.52
C ILE A 170 -13.06 -28.05 -7.82
N LYS A 171 -12.50 -26.84 -7.85
CA LYS A 171 -12.41 -26.01 -9.07
C LYS A 171 -11.66 -26.74 -10.18
N ILE A 172 -10.45 -27.23 -9.89
CA ILE A 172 -9.61 -27.93 -10.87
C ILE A 172 -10.34 -29.17 -11.42
N LYS A 173 -11.01 -29.92 -10.55
CA LYS A 173 -11.80 -31.10 -10.96
C LYS A 173 -12.94 -30.72 -11.88
N LEU A 174 -13.67 -29.63 -11.61
CA LEU A 174 -14.70 -29.11 -12.51
C LEU A 174 -14.11 -28.76 -13.88
N GLU A 175 -13.01 -27.99 -13.91
CA GLU A 175 -12.37 -27.53 -15.15
C GLU A 175 -11.78 -28.67 -16.00
N GLN A 176 -11.22 -29.70 -15.35
CA GLN A 176 -10.57 -30.82 -16.04
C GLN A 176 -11.56 -31.88 -16.51
N THR A 177 -12.60 -32.16 -15.72
CA THR A 177 -13.53 -33.28 -15.99
C THR A 177 -14.84 -32.83 -16.64
N GLY A 178 -15.22 -31.57 -16.44
CA GLY A 178 -16.52 -31.03 -16.81
C GLY A 178 -17.69 -31.69 -16.08
N CYS A 179 -17.42 -32.41 -14.98
CA CYS A 179 -18.44 -33.04 -14.14
C CYS A 179 -18.94 -32.06 -13.08
N ALA A 180 -20.19 -32.25 -12.64
CA ALA A 180 -20.76 -31.47 -11.55
C ALA A 180 -19.96 -31.63 -10.25
N MET A 181 -19.79 -30.54 -9.51
CA MET A 181 -19.13 -30.49 -8.21
C MET A 181 -19.92 -31.29 -7.17
N ASN A 182 -19.23 -32.16 -6.42
CA ASN A 182 -19.85 -32.98 -5.38
C ASN A 182 -19.78 -32.26 -4.02
N PRO A 183 -20.91 -31.97 -3.34
CA PRO A 183 -20.91 -31.34 -2.02
C PRO A 183 -20.15 -32.13 -0.96
N SER A 184 -20.06 -33.45 -1.12
CA SER A 184 -19.34 -34.30 -0.17
C SER A 184 -17.84 -33.98 -0.13
N ASP A 185 -17.30 -33.42 -1.21
CA ASP A 185 -15.90 -33.01 -1.30
C ASP A 185 -15.59 -31.84 -0.33
N LEU A 186 -16.61 -31.07 0.08
CA LEU A 186 -16.49 -29.96 1.04
C LEU A 186 -16.41 -30.43 2.50
N LYS A 187 -16.88 -31.63 2.80
CA LYS A 187 -17.05 -32.12 4.18
C LYS A 187 -15.75 -32.08 4.97
N LEU A 188 -14.62 -32.41 4.34
CA LEU A 188 -13.31 -32.42 4.99
C LEU A 188 -12.85 -31.03 5.42
N GLY A 189 -13.31 -29.98 4.75
CA GLY A 189 -12.94 -28.60 5.07
C GLY A 189 -13.64 -28.04 6.31
N PHE A 190 -14.77 -28.62 6.72
CA PHE A 190 -15.56 -28.15 7.87
C PHE A 190 -15.38 -29.00 9.14
N ILE A 191 -14.54 -30.04 9.10
CA ILE A 191 -14.29 -30.94 10.23
C ILE A 191 -12.93 -30.66 10.91
N LYS A 192 -12.12 -29.76 10.33
CA LYS A 192 -10.84 -29.34 10.91
C LYS A 192 -10.99 -28.39 12.08
#